data_AF-A0A9W8LPF8-F1
#
_entry.id   AF-A0A9W8LPF8-F1
#
_cell.length_a   1.000
_cell.length_b   1.000
_cell.length_c   1.000
_cell.angle_alpha   90.00
_cell.angle_beta   90.00
_cell.angle_gamma   90.00
#
_symmetry.space_group_name_H-M   'P 1'
#
loop_
_entity.id
_entity.type
_entity.pdbx_description
1 polymer ?
#
loop_
_entity_poly.entity_id
_entity_poly.type
_entity_poly.pdbx_seq_one_letter_code
_entity_poly.pdbx_strand_id
1 'polypeptide(L)'
;MARFTCPVRILRDGAWRDRSAEDLLPGDVFEVTPGMRILPCDAILLEGDCIVNESMLTGESIPVAKVPVSPVVFGKMRLSSSTFGSDIAKHVLFSGTRMVRVKKTSPGFGGNRWLDMEQRTGLGIPSRATAMVLRTGFNTTKGALVRSILFPRPNKFKFYEDSFRFIGVLAVIAIIGFLASIGNFLRLGLTAHIITVRALDLVTVVVPPALPATMSIGVSFALSRLRKRKIYCISPSRINVCGKVNVMCFDKTGTLTEEGLDVLGVQTMDYDKCQFKELQEDPAQLLSDPAAIPSAPSSAFSSVGSSYAMGLPGGLADLDR
;
A
#
# COMPACT_ATOMS: atom_id res chain seq x y z
N MET A 1 -9.05 9.50 4.66
CA MET A 1 -8.48 8.19 5.06
C MET A 1 -9.36 7.64 6.17
N ALA A 2 -9.87 6.42 6.00
CA ALA A 2 -10.81 5.85 6.96
C ALA A 2 -10.14 5.68 8.32
N ARG A 3 -10.72 6.30 9.35
CA ARG A 3 -10.33 6.15 10.76
C ARG A 3 -10.63 4.70 11.14
N PHE A 4 -9.60 3.91 11.42
CA PHE A 4 -9.75 2.54 11.90
C PHE A 4 -9.62 2.56 13.42
N THR A 5 -10.69 2.15 14.10
CA THR A 5 -10.69 1.92 15.55
C THR A 5 -11.17 0.50 15.81
N CYS A 6 -10.55 -0.16 16.79
CA CYS A 6 -10.97 -1.45 17.28
C CYS A 6 -10.84 -1.48 18.81
N PRO A 7 -11.68 -2.27 19.51
CA PRO A 7 -11.49 -2.51 20.93
C PRO A 7 -10.24 -3.36 21.13
N VAL A 8 -9.39 -2.94 22.06
CA VAL A 8 -8.14 -3.62 22.42
C VAL A 8 -8.06 -3.73 23.94
N ARG A 9 -7.64 -4.90 24.42
CA ARG A 9 -7.39 -5.13 25.83
C ARG A 9 -5.94 -4.77 26.16
N ILE A 10 -5.76 -3.73 26.97
CA ILE A 10 -4.45 -3.13 27.29
C ILE A 10 -4.14 -3.37 28.77
N LEU A 11 -2.87 -3.63 29.08
CA LEU A 11 -2.35 -3.73 30.44
C LEU A 11 -1.78 -2.37 30.88
N ARG A 12 -2.47 -1.72 31.82
CA ARG A 12 -2.01 -0.48 32.48
C ARG A 12 -2.25 -0.57 33.97
N ASP A 13 -1.34 -0.02 34.78
CA ASP A 13 -1.41 -0.04 36.24
C ASP A 13 -1.58 -1.47 36.82
N GLY A 14 -1.03 -2.49 36.14
CA GLY A 14 -1.14 -3.89 36.55
C GLY A 14 -2.53 -4.52 36.31
N ALA A 15 -3.45 -3.84 35.65
CA ALA A 15 -4.79 -4.36 35.34
C ALA A 15 -5.08 -4.34 33.83
N TRP A 16 -5.73 -5.40 33.34
CA TRP A 16 -6.23 -5.46 31.97
C TRP A 16 -7.53 -4.67 31.83
N ARG A 17 -7.57 -3.77 30.85
CA ARG A 17 -8.73 -2.92 30.57
C ARG A 17 -9.02 -2.88 29.08
N ASP A 18 -10.29 -3.00 28.73
CA ASP A 18 -10.74 -2.82 27.35
C ASP A 18 -10.80 -1.31 27.04
N ARG A 19 -10.11 -0.91 25.95
CA ARG A 19 -9.93 0.47 25.50
C ARG A 19 -9.99 0.56 23.98
N SER A 20 -10.06 1.78 23.46
CA SER A 20 -9.95 2.01 22.01
C SER A 20 -8.50 1.87 21.56
N ALA A 21 -8.26 1.35 20.37
CA ALA A 21 -6.94 1.33 19.74
C ALA A 21 -6.30 2.74 19.57
N GLU A 22 -7.11 3.79 19.67
CA GLU A 22 -6.63 5.18 19.62
C GLU A 22 -5.94 5.63 20.90
N ASP A 23 -6.28 5.00 22.02
CA ASP A 23 -5.69 5.29 23.32
C ASP A 23 -4.31 4.62 23.49
N LEU A 24 -3.89 3.79 22.52
CA LEU A 24 -2.60 3.10 22.54
C LEU A 24 -1.45 4.10 22.45
N LEU A 25 -0.50 3.95 23.36
CA LEU A 25 0.74 4.71 23.42
C LEU A 25 1.94 3.77 23.31
N PRO A 26 3.08 4.23 22.75
CA PRO A 26 4.31 3.48 22.78
C PRO A 26 4.67 2.99 24.20
N GLY A 27 4.97 1.70 24.34
CA GLY A 27 5.26 1.04 25.62
C GLY A 27 4.06 0.33 26.26
N ASP A 28 2.83 0.57 25.80
CA ASP A 28 1.68 -0.20 26.26
C ASP A 28 1.78 -1.67 25.84
N VAL A 29 1.34 -2.58 26.69
CA VAL A 29 1.20 -4.01 26.36
C VAL A 29 -0.27 -4.32 26.12
N PHE A 30 -0.58 -5.02 25.04
CA PHE A 30 -1.95 -5.40 24.70
C PHE A 30 -2.09 -6.86 24.26
N GLU A 31 -3.30 -7.40 24.40
CA GLU A 31 -3.64 -8.76 23.95
C GLU A 31 -3.94 -8.77 22.46
N VAL A 32 -3.27 -9.67 21.73
CA VAL A 32 -3.49 -9.91 20.30
C VAL A 32 -4.58 -10.96 20.15
N THR A 33 -5.80 -10.50 19.89
CA THR A 33 -6.98 -11.35 19.78
C THR A 33 -7.26 -11.75 18.32
N PRO A 34 -7.54 -13.01 17.96
CA PRO A 34 -8.08 -13.47 16.68
C PRO A 34 -9.25 -12.67 16.09
N GLY A 35 -10.05 -12.00 16.93
CA GLY A 35 -11.09 -11.05 16.44
C GLY A 35 -10.50 -9.77 15.84
N MET A 36 -9.25 -9.44 16.17
CA MET A 36 -8.48 -8.35 15.59
C MET A 36 -8.01 -8.74 14.19
N ARG A 37 -8.86 -8.48 13.19
CA ARG A 37 -8.54 -8.77 11.78
C ARG A 37 -7.37 -7.94 11.27
N ILE A 38 -7.25 -6.69 11.71
CA ILE A 38 -6.23 -5.74 11.26
C ILE A 38 -5.52 -5.17 12.48
N LEU A 39 -4.19 -5.11 12.42
CA LEU A 39 -3.39 -4.50 13.48
C LEU A 39 -3.47 -2.96 13.45
N PRO A 40 -3.74 -2.30 14.58
CA PRO A 40 -3.89 -0.84 14.61
C PRO A 40 -2.54 -0.10 14.63
N CYS A 41 -1.49 -0.69 15.19
CA CYS A 41 -0.20 -0.03 15.43
C CYS A 41 0.97 -0.96 15.06
N ASP A 42 2.19 -0.40 15.03
CA ASP A 42 3.40 -1.22 14.96
C ASP A 42 3.72 -1.69 16.38
N ALA A 43 3.77 -3.00 16.59
CA ALA A 43 3.97 -3.62 17.88
C ALA A 43 5.01 -4.73 17.80
N ILE A 44 5.70 -5.00 18.90
CA ILE A 44 6.62 -6.14 19.02
C ILE A 44 5.94 -7.28 19.75
N LEU A 45 6.06 -8.48 19.21
CA LEU A 45 5.48 -9.68 19.79
C LEU A 45 6.30 -10.08 21.03
N LEU A 46 5.66 -10.12 22.19
CA LEU A 46 6.29 -10.53 23.45
C LEU A 46 6.10 -12.01 23.72
N GLU A 47 4.89 -12.52 23.45
CA GLU A 47 4.52 -13.92 23.71
C GLU A 47 3.57 -14.45 22.64
N GLY A 48 3.66 -15.76 22.36
CA GLY A 48 2.84 -16.45 21.37
C GLY A 48 3.34 -16.29 19.94
N ASP A 49 2.75 -17.07 19.03
CA ASP A 49 3.09 -17.07 17.60
C ASP A 49 1.94 -16.49 16.78
N CYS A 50 2.29 -15.68 15.78
CA CYS A 50 1.33 -15.05 14.89
C CYS A 50 1.65 -15.38 13.44
N ILE A 51 0.63 -15.58 12.61
CA ILE A 51 0.76 -15.58 11.14
C ILE A 51 0.03 -14.35 10.65
N VAL A 52 0.74 -13.51 9.90
CA VAL A 52 0.24 -12.24 9.38
C VAL A 52 0.38 -12.18 7.87
N ASN A 53 -0.59 -11.56 7.21
CA ASN A 53 -0.50 -11.20 5.81
C ASN A 53 -0.03 -9.74 5.71
N GLU A 54 1.18 -9.57 5.17
CA GLU A 54 1.85 -8.27 4.99
C GLU A 54 1.76 -7.73 3.57
N SER A 55 0.94 -8.34 2.69
CA SER A 55 0.82 -7.96 1.28
C SER A 55 0.56 -6.46 1.09
N MET A 56 -0.23 -5.85 1.97
CA MET A 56 -0.53 -4.41 1.95
C MET A 56 0.68 -3.49 2.21
N LEU A 57 1.75 -3.99 2.84
CA LEU A 57 2.98 -3.23 3.11
C LEU A 57 4.16 -3.65 2.24
N THR A 58 4.33 -4.95 1.99
CA THR A 58 5.49 -5.50 1.27
C THR A 58 5.19 -5.85 -0.18
N GLY A 59 3.92 -6.01 -0.55
CA GLY A 59 3.53 -6.56 -1.84
C GLY A 59 3.75 -8.08 -1.95
N GLU A 60 4.10 -8.79 -0.87
CA GLU A 60 4.28 -10.24 -0.93
C GLU A 60 3.00 -10.97 -0.49
N SER A 61 2.52 -11.92 -1.30
CA SER A 61 1.27 -12.67 -1.03
C SER A 61 1.43 -13.78 0.01
N ILE A 62 2.66 -14.19 0.32
CA ILE A 62 2.94 -15.30 1.23
C ILE A 62 2.80 -14.80 2.69
N PRO A 63 1.91 -15.40 3.50
CA PRO A 63 1.80 -15.05 4.91
C PRO A 63 3.12 -15.31 5.67
N VAL A 64 3.47 -14.38 6.55
CA VAL A 64 4.73 -14.42 7.31
C VAL A 64 4.44 -14.85 8.75
N ALA A 65 5.21 -15.83 9.24
CA ALA A 65 5.20 -16.23 10.63
C ALA A 65 6.02 -15.24 11.49
N LYS A 66 5.46 -14.85 12.62
CA LYS A 66 6.05 -13.93 13.60
C LYS A 66 6.26 -14.66 14.91
N VAL A 67 7.45 -14.45 15.48
CA VAL A 67 7.96 -15.16 16.66
C VAL A 67 8.21 -14.12 17.76
N PRO A 68 8.01 -14.45 19.04
CA PRO A 68 8.25 -13.51 20.13
C PRO A 68 9.71 -13.05 20.16
N VAL A 69 9.93 -11.81 20.58
CA VAL A 69 11.26 -11.21 20.65
C VAL A 69 12.09 -11.82 21.79
N SER A 70 13.36 -12.10 21.53
CA SER A 70 14.31 -12.49 22.58
C SER A 70 14.96 -11.25 23.23
N PRO A 71 15.39 -11.31 24.51
CA PRO A 71 16.02 -10.18 25.17
C PRO A 71 17.26 -9.63 24.47
N VAL A 72 18.03 -10.50 23.82
CA VAL A 72 19.22 -10.12 23.05
C VAL A 72 18.84 -9.30 21.83
N VAL A 73 17.77 -9.67 21.12
CA VAL A 73 17.29 -8.93 19.94
C VAL A 73 16.64 -7.62 20.35
N PHE A 74 15.89 -7.62 21.45
CA PHE A 74 15.27 -6.41 21.99
C PHE A 74 16.31 -5.32 22.30
N GLY A 75 17.45 -5.68 22.93
CA GLY A 75 18.53 -4.73 23.23
C GLY A 75 19.24 -4.15 22.01
N LYS A 76 19.17 -4.82 20.85
CA LYS A 76 19.74 -4.34 19.58
C LYS A 76 18.79 -3.43 18.79
N MET A 77 17.55 -3.30 19.23
CA MET A 77 16.52 -2.59 18.50
C MET A 77 16.75 -1.08 18.53
N ARG A 78 16.91 -0.46 17.36
CA ARG A 78 16.95 1.01 17.23
C ARG A 78 15.57 1.55 16.89
N LEU A 79 14.94 2.20 17.86
CA LEU A 79 13.62 2.80 17.69
C LEU A 79 13.63 4.08 16.84
N SER A 80 14.80 4.66 16.58
CA SER A 80 14.96 5.91 15.80
C SER A 80 14.79 5.76 14.29
N SER A 81 15.00 4.56 13.73
CA SER A 81 14.90 4.34 12.28
C SER A 81 13.48 4.01 11.84
N SER A 82 12.93 4.68 10.82
CA SER A 82 11.55 4.42 10.34
C SER A 82 11.30 2.98 9.89
N THR A 83 12.35 2.26 9.49
CA THR A 83 12.29 0.88 9.01
C THR A 83 13.04 -0.04 9.97
N PHE A 84 12.52 -1.26 10.14
CA PHE A 84 13.19 -2.33 10.88
C PHE A 84 13.99 -3.21 9.92
N GLY A 85 15.18 -3.66 10.34
CA GLY A 85 15.94 -4.67 9.60
C GLY A 85 15.20 -6.01 9.54
N SER A 86 15.55 -6.85 8.57
CA SER A 86 14.92 -8.16 8.37
C SER A 86 14.95 -9.07 9.60
N ASP A 87 16.00 -8.97 10.42
CA ASP A 87 16.13 -9.74 11.66
C ASP A 87 15.10 -9.33 12.72
N ILE A 88 14.81 -8.03 12.82
CA ILE A 88 13.87 -7.49 13.80
C ILE A 88 12.44 -7.61 13.27
N ALA A 89 12.23 -7.46 11.96
CA ALA A 89 10.92 -7.52 11.33
C ALA A 89 10.17 -8.84 11.58
N LYS A 90 10.89 -9.95 11.82
CA LYS A 90 10.31 -11.26 12.20
C LYS A 90 9.59 -11.24 13.55
N HIS A 91 9.91 -10.27 14.41
CA HIS A 91 9.32 -10.11 15.74
C HIS A 91 8.31 -8.96 15.80
N VAL A 92 8.19 -8.17 14.72
CA VAL A 92 7.34 -6.98 14.64
C VAL A 92 6.06 -7.29 13.87
N LEU A 93 4.96 -6.87 14.47
CA LEU A 93 3.61 -6.82 13.95
C LEU A 93 3.36 -5.41 13.40
N PHE A 94 3.08 -5.27 12.10
CA PHE A 94 2.94 -3.95 11.46
C PHE A 94 1.50 -3.48 11.38
N SER A 95 1.30 -2.16 11.55
CA SER A 95 0.00 -1.50 11.42
C SER A 95 -0.58 -1.69 10.02
N GLY A 96 -1.83 -2.16 9.94
CA GLY A 96 -2.53 -2.41 8.69
C GLY A 96 -2.35 -3.80 8.09
N THR A 97 -1.49 -4.65 8.65
CA THR A 97 -1.41 -6.07 8.26
C THR A 97 -2.62 -6.85 8.76
N ARG A 98 -2.98 -7.92 8.05
CA ARG A 98 -4.10 -8.78 8.42
C ARG A 98 -3.62 -9.95 9.25
N MET A 99 -4.23 -10.17 10.41
CA MET A 99 -3.96 -11.35 11.24
C MET A 99 -4.64 -12.58 10.60
N VAL A 100 -3.85 -13.59 10.25
CA VAL A 100 -4.35 -14.87 9.71
C VAL A 100 -4.58 -15.85 10.86
N ARG A 101 -3.61 -15.95 11.77
CA ARG A 101 -3.67 -16.88 12.90
C ARG A 101 -2.90 -16.32 14.09
N VAL A 102 -3.42 -16.58 15.28
CA VAL A 102 -2.74 -16.31 16.55
C VAL A 102 -2.80 -17.57 17.39
N LYS A 103 -1.65 -18.02 17.86
CA LYS A 103 -1.54 -19.18 18.76
C LYS A 103 -0.76 -18.76 20.00
N LYS A 104 -1.28 -19.12 21.17
CA LYS A 104 -0.49 -19.02 22.40
C LYS A 104 0.53 -20.16 22.41
N THR A 105 1.80 -19.78 22.44
CA THR A 105 2.96 -20.67 22.61
C THR A 105 3.59 -20.34 23.97
N SER A 106 4.62 -21.09 24.38
CA SER A 106 5.38 -20.94 25.64
C SER A 106 5.53 -19.48 26.11
N PRO A 107 5.53 -19.22 27.43
CA PRO A 107 5.66 -17.86 27.97
C PRO A 107 6.92 -17.21 27.41
N GLY A 108 6.75 -15.99 26.90
CA GLY A 108 7.80 -15.23 26.24
C GLY A 108 8.42 -14.22 27.18
N PHE A 109 8.66 -13.00 26.71
CA PHE A 109 9.40 -11.95 27.41
C PHE A 109 8.74 -11.57 28.76
N GLY A 110 9.22 -12.14 29.87
CA GLY A 110 8.71 -11.89 31.24
C GLY A 110 8.58 -13.14 32.12
N GLY A 111 8.63 -14.34 31.54
CA GLY A 111 8.44 -15.59 32.27
C GLY A 111 7.08 -15.67 32.98
N ASN A 112 6.96 -16.58 33.96
CA ASN A 112 5.71 -16.77 34.71
C ASN A 112 5.34 -15.58 35.63
N ARG A 113 6.18 -14.55 35.76
CA ARG A 113 5.98 -13.46 36.74
C ARG A 113 4.73 -12.62 36.51
N TRP A 114 4.29 -12.49 35.24
CA TRP A 114 3.03 -11.83 34.91
C TRP A 114 1.85 -12.81 34.95
N LEU A 115 2.10 -14.12 34.86
CA LEU A 115 1.12 -15.14 35.23
C LEU A 115 0.89 -15.12 36.75
N ASP A 116 1.91 -14.94 37.59
CA ASP A 116 1.76 -14.90 39.06
C ASP A 116 0.92 -13.69 39.58
N MET A 117 0.67 -12.66 38.75
CA MET A 117 -0.34 -11.63 39.06
C MET A 117 -1.77 -12.19 39.14
N GLU A 118 -1.98 -13.43 38.68
CA GLU A 118 -3.22 -14.23 38.74
C GLU A 118 -3.82 -14.30 40.14
N GLN A 119 -3.00 -14.53 41.17
CA GLN A 119 -3.54 -14.78 42.52
C GLN A 119 -4.07 -13.52 43.22
N ARG A 120 -3.77 -12.32 42.72
CA ARG A 120 -4.11 -11.07 43.41
C ARG A 120 -5.31 -10.33 42.86
N THR A 121 -5.67 -10.49 41.58
CA THR A 121 -6.61 -9.56 40.92
C THR A 121 -7.85 -10.19 40.31
N GLY A 122 -7.92 -11.53 40.17
CA GLY A 122 -9.13 -12.22 39.68
C GLY A 122 -9.63 -11.80 38.28
N LEU A 123 -8.85 -11.00 37.56
CA LEU A 123 -9.19 -10.44 36.25
C LEU A 123 -8.42 -11.20 35.16
N GLY A 124 -9.18 -11.85 34.29
CA GLY A 124 -8.76 -12.91 33.36
C GLY A 124 -7.39 -12.74 32.69
N ILE A 125 -6.64 -13.83 32.71
CA ILE A 125 -5.40 -14.07 31.97
C ILE A 125 -5.62 -13.68 30.49
N PRO A 126 -4.66 -13.05 29.80
CA PRO A 126 -4.70 -13.00 28.35
C PRO A 126 -4.70 -14.43 27.83
N SER A 127 -5.82 -14.84 27.25
CA SER A 127 -6.00 -16.17 26.70
C SER A 127 -5.10 -16.40 25.47
N ARG A 128 -4.43 -15.34 24.99
CA ARG A 128 -3.78 -15.27 23.67
C ARG A 128 -2.43 -14.57 23.71
N ALA A 129 -1.81 -14.40 22.54
CA ALA A 129 -0.52 -13.75 22.36
C ALA A 129 -0.53 -12.30 22.87
N THR A 130 0.60 -11.80 23.35
CA THR A 130 0.75 -10.42 23.85
C THR A 130 1.80 -9.67 23.04
N ALA A 131 1.55 -8.38 22.82
CA ALA A 131 2.46 -7.51 22.08
C ALA A 131 2.60 -6.16 22.77
N MET A 132 3.76 -5.52 22.60
CA MET A 132 4.03 -4.18 23.11
C MET A 132 4.05 -3.17 21.97
N VAL A 133 3.36 -2.05 22.15
CA VAL A 133 3.30 -0.97 21.15
C VAL A 133 4.67 -0.33 20.99
N LEU A 134 5.15 -0.27 19.75
CA LEU A 134 6.38 0.44 19.39
C LEU A 134 6.07 1.84 18.87
N ARG A 135 5.14 1.93 17.90
CA ARG A 135 4.81 3.19 17.21
C ARG A 135 3.33 3.26 16.91
N THR A 136 2.79 4.47 16.96
CA THR A 136 1.39 4.78 16.67
C THR A 136 1.28 5.91 15.65
N GLY A 137 0.12 6.02 15.00
CA GLY A 137 -0.17 7.08 14.03
C GLY A 137 0.82 7.16 12.86
N PHE A 138 1.23 8.39 12.51
CA PHE A 138 2.16 8.67 11.40
C PHE A 138 3.60 8.17 11.63
N ASN A 139 3.94 7.75 12.85
CA ASN A 139 5.25 7.18 13.14
C ASN A 139 5.32 5.68 12.81
N THR A 140 4.18 5.00 12.61
CA THR A 140 4.16 3.61 12.12
C THR A 140 4.76 3.50 10.72
N THR A 141 5.16 2.30 10.33
CA THR A 141 5.69 1.99 8.99
C THR A 141 4.68 2.38 7.91
N LYS A 142 3.41 1.99 8.08
CA LYS A 142 2.29 2.40 7.21
C LYS A 142 2.07 3.92 7.23
N GLY A 143 2.10 4.54 8.41
CA GLY A 143 1.92 5.98 8.59
C GLY A 143 2.99 6.81 7.89
N ALA A 144 4.25 6.35 7.92
CA ALA A 144 5.35 7.00 7.24
C ALA A 144 5.21 6.94 5.71
N LEU A 145 4.72 5.83 5.16
CA LEU A 145 4.38 5.69 3.73
C LEU A 145 3.25 6.64 3.35
N VAL A 146 2.18 6.66 4.14
CA VAL A 146 1.03 7.56 3.96
C VAL A 146 1.46 9.03 3.96
N ARG A 147 2.32 9.44 4.90
CA ARG A 147 2.85 10.80 4.95
C ARG A 147 3.62 11.18 3.68
N SER A 148 4.39 10.24 3.14
CA SER A 148 5.16 10.44 1.91
C SER A 148 4.26 10.54 0.66
N ILE A 149 3.10 9.87 0.68
CA ILE A 149 2.07 9.97 -0.37
C ILE A 149 1.32 11.30 -0.30
N LEU A 150 1.00 11.78 0.91
CA LEU A 150 0.28 13.04 1.12
C LEU A 150 1.12 14.28 0.84
N PHE A 151 2.44 14.20 1.09
CA PHE A 151 3.38 15.29 0.89
C PHE A 151 4.47 14.90 -0.13
N PRO A 152 4.10 14.63 -1.39
CA PRO A 152 5.07 14.29 -2.41
C PRO A 152 5.94 15.51 -2.74
N ARG A 153 7.20 15.27 -3.13
CA ARG A 153 8.05 16.36 -3.63
C ARG A 153 7.41 16.97 -4.88
N PRO A 154 7.32 18.31 -4.99
CA PRO A 154 6.69 18.95 -6.13
C PRO A 154 7.46 18.60 -7.41
N ASN A 155 6.75 18.07 -8.41
CA ASN A 155 7.33 17.79 -9.72
C ASN A 155 7.32 19.07 -10.56
N LYS A 156 8.50 19.64 -10.83
CA LYS A 156 8.64 20.80 -11.73
C LYS A 156 8.56 20.30 -13.17
N PHE A 157 7.44 20.57 -13.84
CA PHE A 157 7.25 20.09 -15.21
C PHE A 157 7.94 21.00 -16.22
N LYS A 158 8.93 20.44 -16.93
CA LYS A 158 9.72 21.13 -17.95
C LYS A 158 8.90 21.80 -19.06
N PHE A 159 7.73 21.30 -19.42
CA PHE A 159 6.97 21.87 -20.56
C PHE A 159 6.46 23.30 -20.31
N TYR A 160 6.04 23.60 -19.07
CA TYR A 160 5.67 24.98 -18.73
C TYR A 160 6.91 25.87 -18.73
N GLU A 161 8.03 25.39 -18.18
CA GLU A 161 9.32 26.09 -18.24
C GLU A 161 9.78 26.33 -19.68
N ASP A 162 9.63 25.33 -20.56
CA ASP A 162 10.00 25.41 -21.97
C ASP A 162 9.07 26.34 -22.75
N SER A 163 7.77 26.36 -22.41
CA SER A 163 6.81 27.32 -22.97
C SER A 163 7.17 28.76 -22.56
N PHE A 164 7.58 28.99 -21.31
CA PHE A 164 8.05 30.30 -20.86
C PHE A 164 9.39 30.68 -21.49
N ARG A 165 10.31 29.72 -21.71
CA ARG A 165 11.54 29.97 -22.48
C ARG A 165 11.23 30.36 -23.92
N PHE A 166 10.29 29.68 -24.57
CA PHE A 166 9.84 30.01 -25.93
C PHE A 166 9.25 31.42 -26.00
N ILE A 167 8.37 31.78 -25.06
CA ILE A 167 7.83 33.14 -24.94
C ILE A 167 8.97 34.15 -24.71
N GLY A 168 9.98 33.80 -23.90
CA GLY A 168 11.17 34.62 -23.69
C GLY A 168 11.96 34.87 -24.98
N VAL A 169 12.16 33.84 -25.81
CA VAL A 169 12.83 33.97 -27.11
C VAL A 169 12.01 34.86 -28.07
N LEU A 170 10.69 34.68 -28.13
CA LEU A 170 9.81 35.54 -28.92
C LEU A 170 9.87 37.01 -28.45
N ALA A 171 9.92 37.25 -27.14
CA ALA A 171 10.07 38.58 -26.58
C ALA A 171 11.41 39.24 -26.97
N VAL A 172 12.51 38.49 -27.00
CA VAL A 172 13.81 39.02 -27.46
C VAL A 172 13.75 39.42 -28.93
N ILE A 173 13.16 38.57 -29.80
CA ILE A 173 12.99 38.88 -31.22
C ILE A 173 12.13 40.15 -31.40
N ALA A 174 11.07 40.28 -30.61
CA ALA A 174 10.22 41.46 -30.59
C ALA A 174 10.99 42.72 -30.21
N ILE A 175 11.78 42.68 -29.13
CA ILE A 175 12.58 43.82 -28.69
C ILE A 175 13.57 44.25 -29.78
N ILE A 176 14.22 43.30 -30.44
CA ILE A 176 15.13 43.61 -31.56
C ILE A 176 14.37 44.26 -32.71
N GLY A 177 13.22 43.71 -33.10
CA GLY A 177 12.36 44.30 -34.13
C GLY A 177 11.86 45.70 -33.77
N PHE A 178 11.54 45.93 -32.50
CA PHE A 178 11.10 47.22 -31.99
C PHE A 178 12.21 48.27 -32.07
N LEU A 179 13.43 47.92 -31.64
CA LEU A 179 14.59 48.81 -31.70
C LEU A 179 14.93 49.21 -33.14
N ALA A 180 14.90 48.24 -34.07
CA ALA A 180 15.09 48.52 -35.50
C ALA A 180 14.00 49.45 -36.05
N SER A 181 12.75 49.24 -35.64
CA SER A 181 11.60 50.06 -36.06
C SER A 181 11.69 51.50 -35.53
N ILE A 182 12.09 51.68 -34.26
CA ILE A 182 12.37 53.02 -33.69
C ILE A 182 13.41 53.77 -34.52
N GLY A 183 14.50 53.10 -34.91
CA GLY A 183 15.54 53.70 -35.74
C GLY A 183 14.99 54.21 -37.08
N ASN A 184 14.05 53.49 -37.69
CA ASN A 184 13.37 53.91 -38.91
C ASN A 184 12.37 55.06 -38.66
N PHE A 185 11.63 55.02 -37.54
CA PHE A 185 10.66 56.07 -37.19
C PHE A 185 11.31 57.41 -36.87
N LEU A 186 12.49 57.41 -36.24
CA LEU A 186 13.28 58.62 -36.01
C LEU A 186 13.77 59.23 -37.33
N ARG A 187 14.15 58.40 -38.32
CA ARG A 187 14.52 58.88 -39.66
C ARG A 187 13.34 59.48 -40.43
N LEU A 188 12.13 58.97 -40.19
CA LEU A 188 10.91 59.41 -40.86
C LEU A 188 10.19 60.58 -40.15
N GLY A 189 10.68 61.02 -38.98
CA GLY A 189 10.13 62.18 -38.26
C GLY A 189 8.71 61.98 -37.70
N LEU A 190 8.32 60.75 -37.34
CA LEU A 190 6.97 60.43 -36.89
C LEU A 190 6.65 60.92 -35.46
N THR A 191 5.39 61.30 -35.23
CA THR A 191 4.88 61.74 -33.92
C THR A 191 4.99 60.64 -32.86
N ALA A 192 5.45 61.01 -31.65
CA ALA A 192 5.69 60.08 -30.53
C ALA A 192 4.48 59.17 -30.21
N HIS A 193 3.26 59.69 -30.30
CA HIS A 193 2.04 58.92 -30.07
C HIS A 193 1.93 57.67 -30.99
N ILE A 194 2.30 57.80 -32.26
CA ILE A 194 2.25 56.70 -33.23
C ILE A 194 3.27 55.62 -32.86
N ILE A 195 4.46 56.03 -32.39
CA ILE A 195 5.52 55.12 -31.93
C ILE A 195 5.05 54.34 -30.71
N THR A 196 4.39 55.00 -29.75
CA THR A 196 3.88 54.35 -28.53
C THR A 196 2.78 53.33 -28.83
N VAL A 197 1.82 53.66 -29.70
CA VAL A 197 0.76 52.71 -30.09
C VAL A 197 1.35 51.51 -30.83
N ARG A 198 2.33 51.72 -31.71
CA ARG A 198 3.04 50.62 -32.40
C ARG A 198 3.86 49.74 -31.46
N ALA A 199 4.40 50.29 -30.38
CA ALA A 199 5.10 49.52 -29.35
C ALA A 199 4.15 48.55 -28.64
N LEU A 200 2.98 49.04 -28.24
CA LEU A 200 1.96 48.24 -27.57
C LEU A 200 1.41 47.13 -28.48
N ASP A 201 1.17 47.45 -29.75
CA ASP A 201 0.75 46.48 -30.79
C ASP A 201 1.74 45.31 -30.90
N LEU A 202 3.04 45.61 -31.00
CA LEU A 202 4.10 44.59 -31.09
C LEU A 202 4.12 43.64 -29.88
N VAL A 203 3.96 44.17 -28.66
CA VAL A 203 3.92 43.34 -27.44
C VAL A 203 2.72 42.39 -27.47
N THR A 204 1.55 42.86 -27.90
CA THR A 204 0.33 42.04 -27.96
C THR A 204 0.39 40.95 -29.03
N VAL A 205 1.09 41.18 -30.15
CA VAL A 205 1.31 40.17 -31.20
C VAL A 205 2.24 39.05 -30.73
N VAL A 206 3.24 39.40 -29.91
CA VAL A 206 4.32 38.48 -29.51
C VAL A 206 3.92 37.53 -28.40
N VAL A 207 3.06 37.96 -27.49
CA VAL A 207 2.52 37.12 -26.41
C VAL A 207 1.04 36.84 -26.70
N PRO A 208 0.71 35.90 -27.61
CA PRO A 208 -0.67 35.59 -27.93
C PRO A 208 -1.36 34.98 -26.70
N PRO A 209 -2.44 35.60 -26.18
CA PRO A 209 -3.19 35.07 -25.04
C PRO A 209 -3.86 33.72 -25.35
N ALA A 210 -3.93 33.35 -26.64
CA ALA A 210 -4.44 32.07 -27.10
C ALA A 210 -3.58 30.87 -26.65
N LEU A 211 -2.26 31.03 -26.47
CA LEU A 211 -1.37 29.89 -26.19
C LEU A 211 -1.72 29.16 -24.87
N PRO A 212 -1.84 29.84 -23.71
CA PRO A 212 -2.27 29.19 -22.46
C PRO A 212 -3.69 28.60 -22.54
N ALA A 213 -4.58 29.26 -23.28
CA ALA A 213 -5.97 28.80 -23.46
C ALA A 213 -6.02 27.49 -24.27
N THR A 214 -5.31 27.43 -25.41
CA THR A 214 -5.24 26.23 -26.25
C THR A 214 -4.65 25.04 -25.49
N MET A 215 -3.60 25.24 -24.69
CA MET A 215 -3.04 24.18 -23.85
C MET A 215 -4.05 23.64 -22.84
N SER A 216 -4.80 24.52 -22.18
CA SER A 216 -5.81 24.14 -21.19
C SER A 216 -6.99 23.39 -21.81
N ILE A 217 -7.44 23.82 -22.99
CA ILE A 217 -8.50 23.16 -23.76
C ILE A 217 -8.04 21.77 -24.22
N GLY A 218 -6.81 21.66 -24.74
CA GLY A 218 -6.23 20.38 -25.18
C GLY A 218 -6.18 19.35 -24.05
N VAL A 219 -5.73 19.75 -22.85
CA VAL A 219 -5.72 18.89 -21.66
C VAL A 219 -7.14 18.50 -21.24
N SER A 220 -8.10 19.41 -21.32
CA SER A 220 -9.51 19.14 -20.98
C SER A 220 -10.15 18.11 -21.92
N PHE A 221 -9.87 18.20 -23.22
CA PHE A 221 -10.33 17.22 -24.19
C PHE A 221 -9.71 15.84 -23.93
N ALA A 222 -8.40 15.79 -23.64
CA ALA A 222 -7.72 14.56 -23.27
C ALA A 222 -8.32 13.92 -22.01
N LEU A 223 -8.61 14.73 -20.98
CA LEU A 223 -9.25 14.28 -19.75
C LEU A 223 -10.65 13.68 -20.00
N SER A 224 -11.46 14.33 -20.83
CA SER A 224 -12.78 13.82 -21.22
C SER A 224 -12.68 12.48 -21.95
N ARG A 225 -11.70 12.34 -22.86
CA ARG A 225 -11.43 11.08 -23.58
C ARG A 225 -11.01 9.95 -22.65
N LEU A 226 -10.17 10.23 -21.64
CA LEU A 226 -9.73 9.23 -20.65
C LEU A 226 -10.88 8.80 -19.73
N ARG A 227 -11.73 9.74 -19.30
CA ARG A 227 -12.89 9.44 -18.47
C ARG A 227 -13.88 8.48 -19.14
N LYS A 228 -14.08 8.60 -20.46
CA LYS A 228 -14.89 7.64 -21.24
C LYS A 228 -14.36 6.20 -21.17
N ARG A 229 -13.07 6.01 -20.89
CA ARG A 229 -12.42 4.70 -20.69
C ARG A 229 -12.29 4.30 -19.22
N LYS A 230 -13.03 4.95 -18.30
CA LYS A 230 -12.94 4.74 -16.84
C LYS A 230 -11.56 5.06 -16.24
N ILE A 231 -10.75 5.89 -16.92
CA ILE A 231 -9.46 6.37 -16.42
C ILE A 231 -9.65 7.78 -15.85
N TYR A 232 -9.50 7.92 -14.53
CA TYR A 232 -9.72 9.18 -13.82
C TYR A 232 -8.37 9.81 -13.44
N CYS A 233 -8.02 10.94 -14.06
CA CYS A 233 -6.78 11.66 -13.74
C CYS A 233 -7.03 12.71 -12.66
N ILE A 234 -6.29 12.63 -11.54
CA ILE A 234 -6.34 13.60 -10.44
C ILE A 234 -5.49 14.85 -10.75
N SER A 235 -4.44 14.70 -11.56
CA SER A 235 -3.52 15.79 -11.91
C SER A 235 -3.43 15.94 -13.44
N PRO A 236 -4.11 16.94 -14.03
CA PRO A 236 -4.17 17.11 -15.50
C PRO A 236 -2.81 17.35 -16.15
N SER A 237 -1.87 18.02 -15.46
CA SER A 237 -0.52 18.28 -15.96
C SER A 237 0.29 17.00 -16.23
N ARG A 238 -0.04 15.88 -15.55
CA ARG A 238 0.63 14.59 -15.76
C ARG A 238 0.24 13.91 -17.08
N ILE A 239 -0.88 14.27 -17.70
CA ILE A 239 -1.33 13.67 -18.97
C ILE A 239 -0.27 13.90 -20.06
N ASN A 240 0.33 15.09 -20.11
CA ASN A 240 1.39 15.42 -21.07
C ASN A 240 2.72 14.73 -20.75
N VAL A 241 2.95 14.35 -19.48
CA VAL A 241 4.15 13.60 -19.07
C VAL A 241 4.11 12.17 -19.62
N CYS A 242 2.94 11.55 -19.67
CA CYS A 242 2.77 10.17 -20.13
C CYS A 242 3.33 9.93 -21.55
N GLY A 243 3.29 10.93 -22.43
CA GLY A 243 3.86 10.84 -23.78
C GLY A 243 5.40 10.82 -23.83
N LYS A 244 6.07 11.11 -22.71
CA LYS A 244 7.54 11.11 -22.59
C LYS A 244 8.08 9.93 -21.78
N VAL A 245 7.22 9.01 -21.35
CA VAL A 245 7.62 7.86 -20.54
C VAL A 245 8.45 6.90 -21.41
N ASN A 246 9.65 6.57 -20.95
CA ASN A 246 10.58 5.64 -21.61
C ASN A 246 10.76 4.32 -20.83
N VAL A 247 10.43 4.32 -19.54
CA VAL A 247 10.52 3.16 -18.66
C VAL A 247 9.20 3.03 -17.91
N MET A 248 8.62 1.82 -17.95
CA MET A 248 7.44 1.46 -17.18
C MET A 248 7.86 0.49 -16.08
N CYS A 249 7.73 0.91 -14.83
CA CYS A 249 7.92 0.03 -13.68
C CYS A 249 6.56 -0.55 -13.30
N PHE A 250 6.44 -1.88 -13.34
CA PHE A 250 5.25 -2.58 -12.90
C PHE A 250 5.48 -3.13 -11.50
N ASP A 251 4.51 -2.94 -10.62
CA ASP A 251 4.42 -3.72 -9.39
C ASP A 251 3.86 -5.11 -9.73
N LYS A 252 4.23 -6.14 -8.98
CA LYS A 252 3.80 -7.52 -9.25
C LYS A 252 2.42 -7.76 -8.64
N THR A 253 2.33 -7.71 -7.33
CA THR A 253 1.15 -8.17 -6.58
C THR A 253 0.08 -7.10 -6.56
N GLY A 254 -1.16 -7.45 -6.92
CA GLY A 254 -2.27 -6.51 -7.03
C GLY A 254 -2.22 -5.62 -8.29
N THR A 255 -1.21 -5.81 -9.16
CA THR A 255 -1.09 -5.10 -10.45
C THR A 255 -0.96 -6.07 -11.62
N LEU A 256 0.06 -6.94 -11.61
CA LEU A 256 0.23 -8.00 -12.61
C LEU A 256 -0.46 -9.30 -12.19
N THR A 257 -0.50 -9.59 -10.89
CA THR A 257 -1.17 -10.76 -10.31
C THR A 257 -2.32 -10.33 -9.41
N GLU A 258 -3.33 -11.20 -9.28
CA GLU A 258 -4.41 -11.00 -8.31
C GLU A 258 -3.90 -11.17 -6.86
N GLU A 259 -4.66 -10.65 -5.89
CA GLU A 259 -4.36 -10.84 -4.47
C GLU A 259 -4.82 -12.22 -4.00
N GLY A 260 -3.90 -13.00 -3.41
CA GLY A 260 -4.23 -14.30 -2.83
C GLY A 260 -3.28 -15.40 -3.29
N LEU A 261 -3.65 -16.62 -2.92
CA LEU A 261 -3.03 -17.86 -3.37
C LEU A 261 -4.14 -18.73 -3.93
N ASP A 262 -3.92 -19.26 -5.13
CA ASP A 262 -4.83 -20.22 -5.75
C ASP A 262 -4.11 -21.56 -5.95
N VAL A 263 -4.87 -22.65 -5.94
CA VAL A 263 -4.32 -23.99 -6.15
C VAL A 263 -4.22 -24.21 -7.66
N LEU A 264 -3.00 -24.23 -8.18
CA LEU A 264 -2.76 -24.44 -9.61
C LEU A 264 -3.13 -25.87 -10.05
N GLY A 265 -2.91 -26.86 -9.19
CA GLY A 265 -3.15 -28.26 -9.51
C GLY A 265 -2.52 -29.22 -8.50
N VAL A 266 -2.67 -30.51 -8.76
CA VAL A 266 -2.11 -31.59 -7.96
C VAL A 266 -1.15 -32.42 -8.82
N GLN A 267 0.01 -32.73 -8.26
CA GLN A 267 0.98 -33.63 -8.89
C GLN A 267 1.11 -34.89 -8.03
N THR A 268 0.65 -36.02 -8.56
CA THR A 268 0.71 -37.30 -7.84
C THR A 268 2.03 -38.01 -8.10
N MET A 269 2.46 -38.86 -7.16
CA MET A 269 3.64 -39.70 -7.33
C MET A 269 3.23 -41.10 -7.75
N ASP A 270 3.84 -41.59 -8.82
CA ASP A 270 3.76 -42.99 -9.22
C ASP A 270 4.80 -43.78 -8.40
N TYR A 271 4.32 -44.60 -7.45
CA TYR A 271 5.17 -45.36 -6.55
C TYR A 271 5.99 -46.44 -7.27
N ASP A 272 5.47 -47.02 -8.35
CA ASP A 272 6.15 -48.10 -9.08
C ASP A 272 7.34 -47.57 -9.90
N LYS A 273 7.21 -46.35 -10.42
CA LYS A 273 8.25 -45.69 -11.22
C LYS A 273 9.07 -44.69 -10.43
N CYS A 274 8.73 -44.43 -9.16
CA CYS A 274 9.33 -43.39 -8.32
C CYS A 274 9.43 -42.03 -9.04
N GLN A 275 8.39 -41.67 -9.79
CA GLN A 275 8.35 -40.44 -10.59
C GLN A 275 7.07 -39.66 -10.31
N PHE A 276 7.17 -38.33 -10.37
CA PHE A 276 5.99 -37.47 -10.34
C PHE A 276 5.27 -37.55 -11.69
N LYS A 277 3.95 -37.77 -11.64
CA LYS A 277 3.08 -37.66 -12.82
C LYS A 277 2.99 -36.20 -13.27
N GLU A 278 2.42 -35.94 -14.44
CA GLU A 278 2.20 -34.59 -14.93
C GLU A 278 1.26 -33.81 -14.00
N LEU A 279 1.43 -32.48 -13.95
CA LEU A 279 0.57 -31.61 -13.14
C LEU A 279 -0.86 -31.68 -13.65
N GLN A 280 -1.78 -32.09 -12.81
CA GLN A 280 -3.21 -32.09 -13.12
C GLN A 280 -3.84 -30.83 -12.54
N GLU A 281 -4.25 -29.90 -13.40
CA GLU A 281 -4.86 -28.63 -12.99
C GLU A 281 -6.30 -28.81 -12.49
N ASP A 282 -7.01 -29.84 -12.98
CA ASP A 282 -8.41 -30.11 -12.60
C ASP A 282 -8.50 -31.26 -11.55
N PRO A 283 -8.93 -30.97 -10.30
CA PRO A 283 -9.06 -31.99 -9.26
C PRO A 283 -10.17 -33.02 -9.56
N ALA A 284 -11.09 -32.75 -10.49
CA ALA A 284 -12.12 -33.72 -10.88
C ALA A 284 -11.54 -34.94 -11.61
N GLN A 285 -10.45 -34.76 -12.36
CA GLN A 285 -9.78 -35.84 -13.09
C GLN A 285 -9.08 -36.84 -12.14
N LEU A 286 -8.73 -36.39 -10.94
CA LEU A 286 -8.14 -37.20 -9.88
C LEU A 286 -9.16 -38.15 -9.22
N LEU A 287 -10.43 -37.74 -9.15
CA LEU A 287 -11.52 -38.56 -8.59
C LEU A 287 -12.04 -39.62 -9.57
N SER A 288 -11.82 -39.43 -10.87
CA SER A 288 -12.18 -40.41 -11.91
C SER A 288 -11.21 -41.57 -12.05
N ASP A 289 -10.04 -41.52 -11.41
CA ASP A 289 -9.01 -42.56 -11.49
C ASP A 289 -9.01 -43.41 -10.18
N PRO A 290 -9.74 -44.54 -10.11
CA PRO A 290 -9.89 -45.33 -8.89
C PRO A 290 -8.58 -45.98 -8.41
N ALA A 291 -7.50 -45.91 -9.19
CA ALA A 291 -6.15 -46.35 -8.82
C ALA A 291 -5.31 -45.26 -8.11
N ALA A 292 -5.77 -43.99 -8.09
CA ALA A 292 -5.02 -42.85 -7.54
C ALA A 292 -5.31 -42.57 -6.06
N ILE A 293 -6.26 -43.29 -5.44
CA ILE A 293 -6.47 -43.25 -3.99
C ILE A 293 -5.60 -44.36 -3.38
N PRO A 294 -4.40 -44.07 -2.87
CA PRO A 294 -3.72 -45.04 -2.03
C PRO A 294 -4.63 -45.31 -0.84
N SER A 295 -4.82 -46.59 -0.51
CA SER A 295 -5.42 -47.02 0.75
C SER A 295 -4.60 -46.43 1.91
N ALA A 296 -4.96 -45.22 2.33
CA ALA A 296 -4.38 -44.61 3.51
C ALA A 296 -4.66 -45.53 4.71
N PRO A 297 -3.70 -45.72 5.63
CA PRO A 297 -4.02 -46.35 6.91
C PRO A 297 -5.12 -45.51 7.56
N SER A 298 -6.19 -46.19 7.97
CA SER A 298 -7.50 -45.66 8.37
C SER A 298 -7.51 -44.74 9.62
N SER A 299 -6.35 -44.26 10.07
CA SER A 299 -6.22 -43.43 11.27
C SER A 299 -6.01 -41.92 11.00
N ALA A 300 -5.79 -41.48 9.75
CA ALA A 300 -5.45 -40.08 9.46
C ALA A 300 -6.60 -39.22 8.90
N PHE A 301 -7.65 -39.81 8.31
CA PHE A 301 -8.68 -39.07 7.58
C PHE A 301 -9.92 -38.66 8.39
N SER A 302 -10.07 -39.11 9.63
CA SER A 302 -11.25 -38.78 10.45
C SER A 302 -11.27 -37.33 10.97
N SER A 303 -10.17 -36.57 10.86
CA SER A 303 -10.09 -35.20 11.41
C SER A 303 -10.22 -34.06 10.38
N VAL A 304 -10.11 -34.35 9.08
CA VAL A 304 -10.07 -33.29 8.04
C VAL A 304 -11.39 -33.14 7.30
N GLY A 305 -12.24 -34.18 7.24
CA GLY A 305 -13.49 -34.17 6.49
C GLY A 305 -14.65 -33.36 7.08
N SER A 306 -14.58 -32.94 8.35
CA SER A 306 -15.73 -32.29 9.01
C SER A 306 -15.73 -30.75 8.93
N SER A 307 -14.66 -30.10 8.45
CA SER A 307 -14.55 -28.62 8.53
C SER A 307 -14.74 -27.88 7.20
N TYR A 308 -14.84 -28.59 6.07
CA TYR A 308 -15.00 -27.96 4.74
C TYR A 308 -16.35 -28.25 4.05
N ALA A 309 -17.27 -28.93 4.74
CA ALA A 309 -18.65 -29.11 4.30
C ALA A 309 -19.60 -28.10 4.96
N MET A 310 -19.33 -26.80 4.80
CA MET A 310 -20.34 -25.76 5.03
C MET A 310 -19.94 -24.49 4.27
N GLY A 311 -20.61 -24.22 3.14
CA GLY A 311 -20.48 -22.94 2.44
C GLY A 311 -20.40 -22.97 0.92
N LEU A 312 -21.17 -23.82 0.23
CA LEU A 312 -21.59 -23.51 -1.14
C LEU A 312 -22.93 -22.77 -1.07
N PRO A 313 -23.02 -21.47 -1.37
CA PRO A 313 -24.31 -20.83 -1.58
C PRO A 313 -24.85 -21.26 -2.95
N GLY A 314 -25.93 -22.04 -2.91
CA GLY A 314 -26.73 -22.32 -4.09
C GLY A 314 -27.43 -21.07 -4.63
N GLY A 315 -27.64 -21.08 -5.95
CA GLY A 315 -28.79 -20.48 -6.64
C GLY A 315 -29.08 -19.00 -6.40
N LEU A 316 -28.63 -18.15 -7.33
CA LEU A 316 -29.33 -16.91 -7.66
C LEU A 316 -29.64 -16.93 -9.15
N ALA A 317 -30.78 -17.55 -9.46
CA ALA A 317 -31.54 -17.27 -10.66
C ALA A 317 -32.32 -15.96 -10.45
N ASP A 318 -32.43 -15.20 -11.53
CA ASP A 318 -33.44 -14.18 -11.83
C ASP A 318 -33.69 -13.05 -10.81
N LEU A 319 -33.26 -11.83 -11.18
CA LEU A 319 -34.04 -10.59 -11.06
C LEU A 319 -33.38 -9.42 -11.81
N ASP A 320 -34.23 -8.59 -12.42
CA ASP A 320 -34.03 -7.26 -13.04
C ASP A 320 -33.45 -7.25 -14.48
N ARG A 321 -34.15 -6.87 -15.56
CA ARG A 321 -35.09 -5.75 -15.81
C ARG A 321 -34.63 -4.39 -15.32
#